data_AF-A0A6B0HBS8-F1
#
_entry.id   AF-A0A6B0HBS8-F1
#
_cell.length_a   1.000
_cell.length_b   1.000
_cell.length_c   1.000
_cell.angle_alpha   90.00
_cell.angle_beta   90.00
_cell.angle_gamma   90.00
#
_symmetry.space_group_name_H-M   'P 1'
#
loop_
_entity.id
_entity.type
_entity.pdbx_description
1 polymer ?
#
loop_
_entity_poly.entity_id
_entity_poly.type
_entity_poly.pdbx_seq_one_letter_code
_entity_poly.pdbx_strand_id
1 'polypeptide(L)'
;MSASDDPRRVHFQSPQYLVERLDAVADLFDKDRTDLLVEAIREYLEETAESETFQELVATKYYDDQLEFETVTQLVGAETAQRLRLLKADLEGEPLDIAQPDDDVDIYDGDVTVSTDDTDAGKR
;
A
#
# COMPACT_ATOMS: atom_id res chain seq x y z
N MET A 1 6.53 2.01 14.21
CA MET A 1 7.94 1.96 14.63
C MET A 1 8.78 1.71 13.40
N SER A 2 9.85 2.46 13.19
CA SER A 2 10.77 2.18 12.07
C SER A 2 11.36 0.79 12.29
N ALA A 3 11.08 -0.15 11.39
CA ALA A 3 12.02 -1.26 11.22
C ALA A 3 13.39 -0.57 11.08
N SER A 4 14.33 -0.90 11.97
CA SER A 4 15.66 -0.28 11.95
C SER A 4 16.20 -0.42 10.53
N ASP A 5 16.51 0.69 9.87
CA ASP A 5 17.10 0.73 8.52
C ASP A 5 18.54 0.14 8.52
N ASP A 6 18.96 -0.37 9.67
CA ASP A 6 20.22 -1.07 9.87
C ASP A 6 20.22 -2.40 9.10
N PRO A 7 21.28 -2.66 8.31
CA PRO A 7 21.37 -3.86 7.51
C PRO A 7 21.45 -5.10 8.39
N ARG A 8 20.53 -6.05 8.17
CA ARG A 8 20.56 -7.38 8.80
C ARG A 8 21.27 -8.37 7.89
N ARG A 9 22.37 -8.98 8.37
CA ARG A 9 23.09 -10.02 7.62
C ARG A 9 22.25 -11.29 7.56
N VAL A 10 22.02 -11.79 6.35
CA VAL A 10 21.28 -13.01 6.04
C VAL A 10 22.11 -13.90 5.12
N HIS A 11 21.95 -15.22 5.26
CA HIS A 11 22.63 -16.20 4.42
C HIS A 11 21.62 -16.85 3.47
N PHE A 12 21.83 -16.68 2.17
CA PHE A 12 21.03 -17.32 1.13
C PHE A 12 21.78 -18.50 0.53
N GLN A 13 21.13 -19.66 0.48
CA GLN A 13 21.58 -20.78 -0.32
C GLN A 13 20.84 -20.72 -1.65
N SER A 14 21.58 -20.48 -2.73
CA SER A 14 21.02 -20.41 -4.07
C SER A 14 21.74 -21.39 -4.98
N PRO A 15 21.04 -22.02 -5.93
CA PRO A 15 21.66 -22.75 -7.02
C PRO A 15 22.72 -21.89 -7.73
N GLN A 16 23.85 -22.51 -8.08
CA GLN A 16 24.98 -21.81 -8.71
C GLN A 16 24.56 -21.05 -9.97
N TYR A 17 23.70 -21.64 -10.81
CA TYR A 17 23.25 -21.02 -12.05
C TYR A 17 22.46 -19.71 -11.84
N LEU A 18 21.77 -19.56 -10.71
CA LEU A 18 21.05 -18.31 -10.40
C LEU A 18 22.01 -17.22 -10.01
N VAL A 19 23.04 -17.55 -9.23
CA VAL A 19 24.07 -16.59 -8.81
C VAL A 19 24.87 -16.11 -10.02
N GLU A 20 25.28 -17.02 -10.91
CA GLU A 20 26.01 -16.67 -12.13
C GLU A 20 25.19 -15.76 -13.06
N ARG A 21 23.88 -16.05 -13.20
CA ARG A 21 22.98 -15.19 -13.98
C ARG A 21 22.81 -13.81 -13.35
N LEU A 22 22.69 -13.77 -12.03
CA LEU A 22 22.55 -12.53 -11.26
C LEU A 22 23.81 -11.66 -11.38
N ASP A 23 25.00 -12.28 -11.25
CA ASP A 23 26.29 -11.60 -11.41
C ASP A 23 26.44 -11.03 -12.83
N ALA A 24 26.05 -11.78 -13.87
CA ALA A 24 26.07 -11.28 -15.25
C ALA A 24 25.12 -10.09 -15.49
N VAL A 25 23.98 -10.06 -14.81
CA VAL A 25 23.04 -8.92 -14.84
C VAL A 25 23.63 -7.74 -14.08
N ALA A 26 24.21 -7.97 -12.90
CA ALA A 26 24.88 -6.94 -12.10
C ALA A 26 26.02 -6.26 -12.88
N ASP A 27 26.86 -7.04 -13.57
CA ASP A 27 27.92 -6.54 -14.45
C ASP A 27 27.38 -5.69 -15.60
N LEU A 28 26.24 -6.09 -16.19
CA LEU A 28 25.60 -5.33 -17.28
C LEU A 28 25.08 -3.97 -16.81
N PHE A 29 24.58 -3.89 -15.58
CA PHE A 29 24.02 -2.67 -15.00
C PHE A 29 25.02 -1.85 -14.18
N ASP A 30 26.28 -2.29 -14.05
CA ASP A 30 27.31 -1.69 -13.19
C ASP A 30 26.80 -1.47 -11.75
N LYS A 31 26.14 -2.51 -11.20
CA LYS A 31 25.56 -2.54 -9.85
C LYS A 31 26.20 -3.64 -9.02
N ASP A 32 26.25 -3.45 -7.71
CA ASP A 32 26.61 -4.52 -6.79
C ASP A 32 25.51 -5.59 -6.74
N ARG A 33 25.90 -6.86 -6.65
CA ARG A 33 24.96 -7.99 -6.49
C ARG A 33 23.98 -7.78 -5.33
N THR A 34 24.48 -7.24 -4.21
CA THR A 34 23.65 -7.00 -3.03
C THR A 34 22.56 -5.98 -3.33
N ASP A 35 22.91 -4.89 -4.01
CA ASP A 35 21.97 -3.83 -4.36
C ASP A 35 20.89 -4.35 -5.31
N LEU A 36 21.30 -5.14 -6.31
CA LEU A 36 20.37 -5.80 -7.23
C LEU A 36 19.38 -6.73 -6.50
N LEU A 37 19.86 -7.49 -5.50
CA LEU A 37 18.99 -8.35 -4.69
C LEU A 37 18.04 -7.55 -3.82
N VAL A 38 18.51 -6.47 -3.20
CA VAL A 38 17.69 -5.59 -2.37
C VAL A 38 16.60 -4.93 -3.22
N GLU A 39 16.95 -4.44 -4.40
CA GLU A 39 16.02 -3.86 -5.37
C GLU A 39 14.96 -4.86 -5.82
N ALA A 40 15.38 -6.06 -6.24
CA ALA A 40 14.45 -7.12 -6.67
C ALA A 40 13.51 -7.58 -5.54
N ILE A 41 13.99 -7.65 -4.30
CA ILE A 41 13.14 -7.99 -3.15
C ILE A 41 12.15 -6.87 -2.88
N ARG A 42 12.58 -5.61 -2.91
CA ARG A 42 11.68 -4.46 -2.72
C ARG A 42 10.58 -4.46 -3.78
N GLU A 43 10.95 -4.57 -5.05
CA GLU A 43 10.01 -4.59 -6.18
C GLU A 43 9.01 -5.74 -6.04
N TYR A 44 9.50 -6.96 -5.75
CA TYR A 44 8.62 -8.11 -5.54
C TYR A 44 7.62 -7.90 -4.39
N LEU A 45 8.06 -7.30 -3.28
CA LEU A 45 7.20 -7.02 -2.13
C LEU A 45 6.16 -5.94 -2.45
N GLU A 46 6.55 -4.87 -3.16
CA GLU A 46 5.64 -3.81 -3.60
C GLU A 46 4.58 -4.36 -4.56
N GLU A 47 4.99 -5.11 -5.59
CA GLU A 47 4.05 -5.77 -6.53
C GLU A 47 3.11 -6.74 -5.82
N THR A 48 3.64 -7.51 -4.86
CA THR A 48 2.82 -8.45 -4.08
C THR A 48 1.83 -7.72 -3.19
N ALA A 49 2.23 -6.62 -2.55
CA ALA A 49 1.36 -5.80 -1.71
C ALA A 49 0.22 -5.13 -2.50
N GLU A 50 0.46 -4.78 -3.77
CA GLU A 50 -0.53 -4.19 -4.67
C GLU A 50 -1.45 -5.24 -5.32
N SER A 51 -1.10 -6.52 -5.25
CA SER A 51 -1.92 -7.60 -5.82
C SER A 51 -3.27 -7.75 -5.10
N GLU A 52 -4.37 -7.65 -5.85
CA GLU A 52 -5.73 -7.84 -5.32
C GLU A 52 -5.90 -9.19 -4.59
N THR A 53 -5.37 -10.27 -5.16
CA THR A 53 -5.45 -11.62 -4.55
C THR A 53 -4.70 -11.69 -3.22
N PHE A 54 -3.56 -10.99 -3.11
CA PHE A 54 -2.80 -10.93 -1.87
C PHE A 54 -3.52 -10.08 -0.82
N GLN A 55 -4.05 -8.92 -1.22
CA GLN A 55 -4.83 -8.06 -0.32
C GLN A 55 -6.08 -8.77 0.20
N GLU A 56 -6.78 -9.53 -0.65
CA GLU A 56 -7.95 -10.34 -0.24
C GLU A 56 -7.56 -11.42 0.77
N LEU A 57 -6.43 -12.09 0.56
CA LEU A 57 -5.91 -13.09 1.50
C LEU A 57 -5.58 -12.45 2.86
N VAL A 58 -4.90 -11.31 2.86
CA VAL A 58 -4.56 -10.55 4.07
C VAL A 58 -5.82 -10.08 4.79
N ALA A 59 -6.80 -9.54 4.06
CA ALA A 59 -8.07 -9.09 4.59
C ALA A 59 -8.83 -10.23 5.27
N THR A 60 -8.98 -11.37 4.60
CA THR A 60 -9.64 -12.56 5.14
C THR A 60 -8.99 -12.99 6.45
N LYS A 61 -7.65 -13.07 6.48
CA LYS A 61 -6.90 -13.45 7.68
C LYS A 61 -7.01 -12.41 8.80
N TYR A 62 -7.10 -11.13 8.47
CA TYR A 62 -7.26 -10.05 9.44
C TYR A 62 -8.67 -10.01 10.06
N TYR A 63 -9.71 -10.25 9.25
CA TYR A 63 -11.08 -10.33 9.74
C TYR A 63 -11.33 -11.58 10.59
N ASP A 64 -10.62 -12.68 10.33
CA ASP A 64 -10.66 -13.89 11.16
C ASP A 64 -9.76 -13.81 12.42
N ASP A 65 -9.25 -12.63 12.81
CA ASP A 65 -8.34 -12.44 13.95
C ASP A 65 -7.03 -13.28 13.88
N GLN A 66 -6.62 -13.72 12.69
CA GLN A 66 -5.38 -14.50 12.50
C GLN A 66 -4.15 -13.63 12.25
N LEU A 67 -4.35 -12.33 11.99
CA LEU A 67 -3.28 -11.36 11.79
C LEU A 67 -3.51 -10.15 12.68
N GLU A 68 -2.44 -9.74 13.36
CA GLU A 68 -2.41 -8.46 14.09
C GLU A 68 -2.32 -7.29 13.12
N PHE A 69 -2.92 -6.16 13.49
CA PHE A 69 -2.95 -4.94 12.68
C PHE A 69 -1.54 -4.45 12.26
N GLU A 70 -0.55 -4.60 13.14
CA GLU A 70 0.85 -4.28 12.84
C GLU A 70 1.40 -5.15 11.70
N THR A 71 1.04 -6.44 11.67
CA THR A 71 1.48 -7.36 10.62
C THR A 71 0.82 -7.00 9.29
N VAL A 72 -0.47 -6.65 9.31
CA VAL A 72 -1.17 -6.19 8.10
C VAL A 72 -0.50 -4.93 7.54
N THR A 73 -0.13 -3.99 8.40
CA THR A 73 0.60 -2.76 7.98
C THR A 73 1.94 -3.08 7.31
N GLN A 74 2.66 -4.10 7.75
CA GLN A 74 3.91 -4.54 7.12
C GLN A 74 3.70 -5.25 5.78
N LEU A 75 2.55 -5.91 5.58
CA LEU A 75 2.26 -6.70 4.37
C LEU A 75 1.65 -5.87 3.23
N VAL A 76 0.72 -4.97 3.53
CA VAL A 76 -0.05 -4.21 2.51
C VAL A 76 0.19 -2.70 2.59
N GLY A 77 1.06 -2.25 3.50
CA GLY A 77 1.30 -0.84 3.77
C GLY A 77 0.26 -0.22 4.71
N ALA A 78 0.60 0.98 5.22
CA ALA A 78 -0.23 1.67 6.22
C ALA A 78 -1.60 2.08 5.68
N GLU A 79 -1.68 2.58 4.45
CA GLU A 79 -2.94 3.04 3.86
C GLU A 79 -3.95 1.90 3.72
N THR A 80 -3.55 0.81 3.07
CA THR A 80 -4.40 -0.37 2.85
C THR A 80 -4.78 -1.01 4.18
N ALA A 81 -3.84 -1.13 5.12
CA ALA A 81 -4.13 -1.62 6.46
C ALA A 81 -5.19 -0.78 7.17
N GLN A 82 -5.10 0.56 7.10
CA GLN A 82 -6.11 1.45 7.67
C GLN A 82 -7.49 1.23 7.07
N ARG A 83 -7.57 1.07 5.74
CA ARG A 83 -8.84 0.75 5.06
C ARG A 83 -9.44 -0.55 5.58
N LEU A 84 -8.62 -1.60 5.73
CA LEU A 84 -9.07 -2.88 6.29
C LEU A 84 -9.53 -2.75 7.76
N ARG A 85 -8.83 -1.96 8.58
CA ARG A 85 -9.22 -1.70 9.98
C ARG A 85 -10.56 -0.98 10.08
N LEU A 86 -10.78 0.05 9.27
CA LEU A 86 -12.05 0.78 9.24
C LEU A 86 -13.20 -0.12 8.78
N LEU A 87 -12.96 -0.95 7.76
CA LEU A 87 -13.97 -1.89 7.27
C LEU A 87 -14.31 -2.97 8.31
N LYS A 88 -13.31 -3.48 9.05
CA LYS A 88 -13.55 -4.39 10.17
C LYS A 88 -14.40 -3.74 11.27
N ALA A 89 -14.05 -2.52 11.70
CA ALA A 89 -14.81 -1.79 12.70
C ALA A 89 -16.26 -1.55 12.28
N ASP A 90 -16.50 -1.18 11.02
CA ASP A 90 -17.85 -1.01 10.47
C ASP A 90 -18.66 -2.32 10.49
N LEU A 91 -18.03 -3.45 10.08
CA LEU A 91 -18.66 -4.78 10.12
C LEU A 91 -19.01 -5.22 11.54
N GLU A 92 -18.20 -4.83 12.52
CA GLU A 92 -18.40 -5.15 13.95
C GLU A 92 -19.33 -4.15 14.65
N GLY A 93 -19.74 -3.08 13.96
CA GLY A 93 -20.59 -2.01 14.52
C GLY A 93 -19.84 -1.12 15.53
N GLU A 94 -18.51 -1.12 15.48
CA GLU A 94 -17.67 -0.28 16.32
C GLU A 94 -17.60 1.16 15.75
N PRO A 95 -17.53 2.18 16.62
CA PRO A 95 -17.35 3.56 16.17
C PRO A 95 -16.00 3.70 15.45
N LEU A 96 -16.04 4.29 14.26
CA LEU A 96 -14.84 4.53 13.46
C LEU A 96 -13.93 5.55 14.16
N ASP A 97 -12.66 5.18 14.31
CA ASP A 97 -11.58 6.02 14.85
C ASP A 97 -11.11 7.05 13.79
N ILE A 98 -12.06 7.86 13.32
CA ILE A 98 -11.83 8.95 12.37
C ILE A 98 -11.98 10.28 13.10
N ALA A 99 -11.05 11.20 12.87
CA ALA A 99 -11.16 12.55 13.41
C ALA A 99 -12.43 13.20 12.84
N GLN A 100 -13.27 13.76 13.73
CA GLN A 100 -14.37 14.59 13.28
C GLN A 100 -13.81 15.81 12.55
N PRO A 101 -14.47 16.28 11.49
CA PRO A 101 -14.09 17.54 10.85
C PRO A 101 -14.13 18.67 11.87
N ASP A 102 -13.22 19.64 11.72
CA ASP A 102 -13.27 20.85 12.53
C ASP A 102 -14.57 21.62 12.18
N ASP A 103 -15.46 21.78 13.15
CA ASP A 103 -16.74 22.49 13.01
C ASP A 103 -16.58 23.96 12.58
N ASP A 104 -15.37 24.51 12.70
CA ASP A 104 -15.02 25.89 12.34
C ASP A 104 -14.62 26.07 10.87
N VAL A 105 -14.49 24.97 10.10
CA VAL A 105 -14.16 25.03 8.66
C VAL A 105 -15.44 25.06 7.84
N ASP A 106 -15.83 26.26 7.38
CA ASP A 106 -16.91 26.40 6.41
C ASP A 106 -16.42 26.00 5.00
N ILE A 107 -16.68 24.74 4.63
CA ILE A 107 -16.36 24.18 3.30
C ILE A 107 -17.14 24.91 2.18
N TYR A 108 -18.20 25.65 2.52
CA TYR A 108 -19.09 26.35 1.58
C TYR A 108 -18.88 27.88 1.56
N ASP A 109 -17.85 28.43 2.20
CA ASP A 109 -17.50 29.87 2.16
C ASP A 109 -16.88 30.30 0.81
N GLY A 110 -16.75 29.38 -0.14
CA GLY A 110 -16.33 29.68 -1.52
C GLY A 110 -17.48 30.18 -2.39
N ASP A 111 -17.21 31.15 -3.26
CA ASP A 111 -18.12 31.56 -4.34
C ASP A 111 -18.38 30.35 -5.25
N VAL A 112 -19.50 29.66 -5.04
CA VAL A 112 -19.92 28.51 -5.82
C VAL A 112 -20.21 29.01 -7.23
N THR A 113 -19.23 28.88 -8.13
CA THR A 113 -19.46 29.09 -9.55
C THR A 113 -20.33 27.96 -10.06
N VAL A 114 -21.65 28.15 -10.02
CA VAL A 114 -22.60 27.29 -10.73
C VAL A 114 -22.34 27.50 -12.22
N SER A 115 -21.72 26.52 -12.87
CA SER A 115 -21.70 26.43 -14.33
C SER A 115 -23.14 26.19 -14.79
N THR A 116 -23.84 27.25 -15.17
CA THR A 116 -25.01 27.11 -16.04
C THR A 116 -24.49 26.79 -17.43
N ASP A 117 -24.44 25.51 -17.78
CA ASP A 117 -24.37 25.10 -19.17
C ASP A 117 -25.62 25.65 -19.87
N ASP A 118 -25.47 26.78 -20.56
CA ASP A 118 -26.45 27.33 -21.48
C ASP A 118 -26.57 26.37 -22.68
N THR A 119 -27.25 25.25 -22.46
CA THR A 119 -27.80 24.40 -23.51
C THR A 119 -29.30 24.30 -23.31
N ASP A 120 -30.05 25.26 -23.85
CA ASP A 120 -31.22 24.87 -24.63
C ASP A 120 -31.52 25.87 -25.74
N ALA A 121 -31.51 25.32 -26.94
CA ALA A 121 -31.82 25.98 -28.18
C ALA A 121 -33.33 25.94 -28.41
N GLY A 122 -33.91 27.13 -28.60
CA GLY A 122 -35.12 27.31 -29.41
C GLY A 122 -36.45 27.01 -28.71
N LYS A 123 -37.39 27.95 -28.85
CA LYS A 123 -38.62 27.80 -29.66
C LYS A 123 -39.55 28.98 -29.37
N ARG A 124 -39.72 29.87 -30.34
CA ARG A 124 -41.00 30.27 -30.98
C ARG A 124 -40.89 31.64 -31.64
#